data_AF-A0A377TZ55-F1
#
_entry.id   AF-A0A377TZ55-F1
#
_cell.length_a   1.000
_cell.length_b   1.000
_cell.length_c   1.000
_cell.angle_alpha   90.00
_cell.angle_beta   90.00
_cell.angle_gamma   90.00
#
_symmetry.space_group_name_H-M   'P 1'
#
loop_
_entity.id
_entity.type
_entity.pdbx_description
1 polymer ?
#
loop_
_entity_poly.entity_id
_entity_poly.type
_entity_poly.pdbx_seq_one_letter_code
_entity_poly.pdbx_strand_id
1 'polypeptide(L)'
;MIAGIEEEGIKARVIRCFKSSDVAFVAVEGNRLSGSGISIGIQSKGTTVIHQRGLPPLSNLELFPQAPLLTLETYRQIGKNAARYAKRESPQPVPTLNDQMARPKYQAKSAILHIKETKYVVTGKNPQELRVAL
;
A
#
# COMPACT_ATOMS: atom_id res chain seq x y z
N MET A 1 -6.04 8.64 -0.54
CA MET A 1 -6.19 7.25 -1.01
C MET A 1 -7.64 6.87 -1.23
N ILE A 2 -8.50 6.77 -0.19
CA ILE A 2 -9.94 6.43 -0.33
C ILE A 2 -10.62 7.29 -1.40
N ALA A 3 -10.50 8.62 -1.30
CA ALA A 3 -11.07 9.53 -2.30
C ALA A 3 -10.64 9.22 -3.75
N GLY A 4 -9.39 8.81 -3.98
CA GLY A 4 -8.93 8.45 -5.32
C GLY A 4 -9.56 7.16 -5.85
N ILE A 5 -9.88 6.21 -4.96
CA ILE A 5 -10.58 4.98 -5.33
C ILE A 5 -12.04 5.30 -5.69
N GLU A 6 -12.70 6.14 -4.87
CA GLU A 6 -14.11 6.51 -5.03
C GLU A 6 -14.34 7.41 -6.26
N GLU A 7 -13.40 8.29 -6.60
CA GLU A 7 -13.43 9.10 -7.83
C GLU A 7 -13.49 8.25 -9.11
N GLU A 8 -12.97 7.03 -9.06
CA GLU A 8 -12.99 6.06 -10.18
C GLU A 8 -14.21 5.13 -10.13
N GLY A 9 -15.16 5.37 -9.22
CA GLY A 9 -16.40 4.60 -9.08
C GLY A 9 -16.24 3.24 -8.39
N ILE A 10 -15.12 3.01 -7.70
CA ILE A 10 -14.84 1.75 -6.99
C ILE A 10 -15.02 1.94 -5.47
N LYS A 11 -15.46 0.88 -4.78
CA LYS A 11 -15.60 0.87 -3.32
C LYS A 11 -14.23 0.63 -2.65
N ALA A 12 -13.88 1.49 -1.70
CA ALA A 12 -12.73 1.27 -0.82
C ALA A 12 -13.13 0.42 0.39
N ARG A 13 -12.27 -0.52 0.80
CA ARG A 13 -12.39 -1.27 2.06
C ARG A 13 -11.05 -1.29 2.77
N VAL A 14 -11.03 -0.95 4.05
CA VAL A 14 -9.80 -0.87 4.84
C VAL A 14 -9.71 -2.09 5.75
N ILE A 15 -8.56 -2.74 5.75
CA ILE A 15 -8.24 -3.83 6.68
C ILE A 15 -6.90 -3.54 7.36
N ARG A 16 -6.72 -4.08 8.56
CA ARG A 16 -5.42 -4.16 9.24
C ARG A 16 -4.89 -5.57 9.14
N CYS A 17 -3.68 -5.73 8.61
CA CYS A 17 -2.98 -7.00 8.55
C CYS A 17 -2.06 -7.15 9.77
N PHE A 18 -1.86 -8.39 10.23
CA PHE A 18 -1.11 -8.66 11.46
C PHE A 18 -0.01 -9.71 11.29
N LYS A 19 -0.03 -10.52 10.23
CA LYS A 19 0.89 -11.67 10.10
C LYS A 19 2.32 -11.26 9.76
N SER A 20 2.48 -10.09 9.15
CA SER A 20 3.77 -9.50 8.81
C SER A 20 3.64 -7.98 8.80
N SER A 21 4.75 -7.29 9.06
CA SER A 21 4.87 -5.84 8.89
C SER A 21 5.47 -5.46 7.53
N ASP A 22 5.87 -6.43 6.71
CA ASP A 22 6.39 -6.19 5.35
C ASP A 22 5.26 -5.72 4.43
N VAL A 23 5.47 -4.60 3.73
CA VAL A 23 4.44 -3.96 2.90
C VAL A 23 3.91 -4.85 1.78
N ALA A 24 4.75 -5.71 1.21
CA ALA A 24 4.37 -6.61 0.14
C ALA A 24 3.45 -7.71 0.68
N PHE A 25 3.78 -8.29 1.83
CA PHE A 25 2.93 -9.29 2.48
C PHE A 25 1.63 -8.69 3.04
N VAL A 26 1.65 -7.44 3.52
CA VAL A 26 0.44 -6.71 3.89
C VAL A 26 -0.49 -6.55 2.68
N ALA A 27 0.05 -6.19 1.51
CA ALA A 27 -0.72 -6.10 0.27
C ALA A 27 -1.24 -7.47 -0.18
N VAL A 28 -0.43 -8.53 -0.08
CA VAL A 28 -0.87 -9.90 -0.40
C VAL A 28 -2.06 -10.35 0.46
N GLU A 29 -2.07 -10.04 1.77
CA GLU A 29 -3.25 -10.31 2.60
C GLU A 29 -4.49 -9.56 2.08
N GLY A 30 -4.32 -8.32 1.63
CA GLY A 30 -5.38 -7.52 1.00
C GLY A 30 -5.88 -8.09 -0.33
N ASN A 31 -5.00 -8.46 -1.25
CA ASN A 31 -5.38 -8.91 -2.60
C ASN A 31 -6.15 -10.25 -2.57
N ARG A 32 -5.88 -11.10 -1.56
CA ARG A 32 -6.60 -12.36 -1.33
C ARG A 32 -8.04 -12.14 -0.88
N LEU A 33 -8.30 -11.02 -0.20
CA LEU A 33 -9.63 -10.65 0.29
C LEU A 33 -10.38 -9.71 -0.66
N SER A 34 -9.67 -8.99 -1.52
CA SER A 34 -10.27 -8.04 -2.45
C SER A 34 -11.10 -8.74 -3.53
N GLY A 35 -12.34 -8.30 -3.77
CA GLY A 35 -13.20 -8.85 -4.82
C GLY A 35 -12.68 -8.61 -6.23
N SER A 36 -11.91 -7.53 -6.45
CA SER A 36 -11.25 -7.26 -7.74
C SER A 36 -9.88 -7.93 -7.87
N GLY A 37 -9.36 -8.54 -6.79
CA GLY A 37 -8.00 -9.04 -6.73
C GLY A 37 -6.92 -7.95 -6.63
N ILE A 38 -7.29 -6.66 -6.54
CA ILE A 38 -6.36 -5.53 -6.37
C ILE A 38 -6.35 -5.06 -4.92
N SER A 39 -5.17 -4.70 -4.41
CA SER A 39 -5.01 -4.12 -3.07
C SER A 39 -3.91 -3.08 -3.04
N ILE A 40 -4.01 -2.17 -2.08
CA ILE A 40 -2.92 -1.26 -1.73
C ILE A 40 -2.38 -1.67 -0.36
N GLY A 41 -1.10 -1.99 -0.25
CA GLY A 41 -0.42 -2.15 1.03
C GLY A 41 0.26 -0.84 1.42
N ILE A 42 0.13 -0.44 2.69
CA ILE A 42 0.78 0.75 3.25
C ILE A 42 1.33 0.44 4.64
N GLN A 43 2.59 0.80 4.88
CA GLN A 43 3.20 0.78 6.20
C GLN A 43 2.96 2.10 6.93
N SER A 44 3.04 2.10 8.26
CA SER A 44 2.91 3.30 9.10
C SER A 44 3.92 4.38 8.75
N LYS A 45 5.12 4.00 8.27
CA LYS A 45 6.16 4.94 7.79
C LYS A 45 5.89 5.50 6.37
N GLY A 46 4.82 5.08 5.71
CA GLY A 46 4.33 5.59 4.42
C GLY A 46 4.71 4.78 3.18
N THR A 47 5.62 3.80 3.26
CA THR A 47 5.94 2.95 2.10
C THR A 47 4.69 2.24 1.61
N THR A 48 4.44 2.31 0.30
CA THR A 48 3.17 1.90 -0.31
C THR A 48 3.42 1.03 -1.54
N VAL A 49 2.51 0.10 -1.83
CA VAL A 49 2.55 -0.77 -3.01
C VAL A 49 1.14 -1.04 -3.53
N ILE A 50 0.95 -1.05 -4.84
CA ILE A 50 -0.25 -1.59 -5.50
C ILE A 50 0.06 -3.03 -5.91
N HIS A 51 -0.75 -3.98 -5.43
CA HIS A 51 -0.53 -5.41 -5.63
C HIS A 51 -1.76 -6.08 -6.23
N GLN A 52 -1.54 -7.21 -6.92
CA GLN A 52 -2.57 -7.99 -7.60
C GLN A 52 -2.46 -9.47 -7.25
N ARG A 53 -3.61 -10.10 -6.98
CA ARG A 53 -3.71 -11.53 -6.76
C ARG A 53 -3.17 -12.30 -7.97
N GLY A 54 -2.31 -13.28 -7.70
CA GLY A 54 -1.65 -14.10 -8.71
C GLY A 54 -0.20 -13.68 -9.00
N LEU A 55 0.17 -12.43 -8.68
CA LEU A 55 1.58 -12.03 -8.72
C LEU A 55 2.37 -12.68 -7.57
N PRO A 56 3.67 -12.98 -7.77
CA PRO A 56 4.56 -13.37 -6.68
C PRO A 56 4.52 -12.35 -5.54
N PRO A 57 4.68 -12.76 -4.27
CA PRO A 57 4.55 -11.84 -3.14
C PRO A 57 5.42 -10.58 -3.24
N LEU A 58 6.67 -10.72 -3.71
CA LEU A 58 7.63 -9.62 -3.83
C LEU A 58 7.60 -8.91 -5.19
N SER A 59 6.67 -9.29 -6.09
CA SER A 59 6.32 -8.52 -7.28
C SER A 59 5.22 -7.50 -6.95
N ASN A 60 4.85 -6.64 -7.89
CA ASN A 60 3.79 -5.64 -7.74
C ASN A 60 3.40 -5.05 -9.10
N LEU A 61 2.31 -4.27 -9.11
CA LEU A 61 1.93 -3.43 -10.26
C LEU A 61 2.66 -2.08 -10.21
N GLU A 62 2.64 -1.45 -9.03
CA GLU A 62 3.34 -0.18 -8.79
C GLU A 62 3.96 -0.20 -7.38
N LEU A 63 5.17 0.34 -7.24
CA LEU A 63 5.90 0.42 -5.98
C LEU A 63 6.29 1.86 -5.67
N PHE A 64 6.10 2.25 -4.41
CA PHE A 64 6.45 3.56 -3.90
C PHE A 64 7.51 3.42 -2.79
N PRO A 65 8.79 3.19 -3.16
CA PRO A 65 9.82 2.75 -2.23
C PRO A 65 10.33 3.88 -1.32
N GLN A 66 10.20 5.14 -1.74
CA GLN A 66 10.70 6.31 -1.02
C GLN A 66 9.56 7.07 -0.35
N ALA A 67 9.10 6.55 0.78
CA ALA A 67 8.01 7.13 1.56
C ALA A 67 8.14 8.64 1.86
N PRO A 68 9.34 9.20 2.13
CA PRO A 68 9.49 10.63 2.38
C PRO A 68 9.13 11.54 1.19
N LEU A 69 9.03 11.00 -0.03
CA LEU A 69 8.67 11.76 -1.23
C LEU A 69 7.17 11.74 -1.52
N LEU A 70 6.39 10.92 -0.82
CA LEU A 70 4.97 10.75 -1.10
C LEU A 70 4.16 11.90 -0.52
N THR A 71 3.45 12.62 -1.39
CA THR A 71 2.54 13.69 -1.00
C THR A 71 1.10 13.18 -0.92
N LEU A 72 0.19 13.99 -0.37
CA LEU A 72 -1.24 13.68 -0.38
C LEU A 72 -1.80 13.49 -1.80
N GLU A 73 -1.26 14.24 -2.76
CA GLU A 73 -1.60 14.10 -4.18
C GLU A 73 -1.14 12.74 -4.71
N THR A 74 0.10 12.33 -4.41
CA THR A 74 0.59 10.98 -4.76
C THR A 74 -0.34 9.90 -4.18
N TYR A 75 -0.71 10.00 -2.90
CA TYR A 75 -1.65 9.06 -2.28
C TYR A 75 -3.06 9.09 -2.88
N ARG A 76 -3.50 10.19 -3.49
CA ARG A 76 -4.75 10.25 -4.24
C ARG A 76 -4.61 9.50 -5.57
N GLN A 77 -3.53 9.75 -6.31
CA GLN A 77 -3.25 9.08 -7.58
C GLN A 77 -3.05 7.56 -7.42
N ILE A 78 -2.38 7.11 -6.36
CA ILE A 78 -2.28 5.68 -6.01
C ILE A 78 -3.67 5.04 -5.89
N GLY A 79 -4.62 5.76 -5.26
CA GLY A 79 -6.01 5.31 -5.15
C GLY A 79 -6.70 5.18 -6.51
N LYS A 80 -6.52 6.19 -7.38
CA LYS A 80 -7.07 6.18 -8.75
C LYS A 80 -6.53 5.01 -9.56
N ASN A 81 -5.22 4.84 -9.61
CA ASN A 81 -4.61 3.75 -10.38
C ASN A 81 -5.03 2.37 -9.85
N ALA A 82 -5.07 2.17 -8.54
CA ALA A 82 -5.58 0.93 -7.96
C ALA A 82 -7.03 0.62 -8.38
N ALA A 83 -7.90 1.64 -8.42
CA ALA A 83 -9.26 1.49 -8.91
C ALA A 83 -9.34 1.21 -10.42
N ARG A 84 -8.47 1.84 -11.23
CA ARG A 84 -8.36 1.56 -12.67
C ARG A 84 -7.88 0.13 -12.94
N TYR A 85 -6.88 -0.36 -12.20
CA TYR A 85 -6.51 -1.77 -12.24
C TYR A 85 -7.66 -2.69 -11.79
N ALA A 86 -8.45 -2.30 -10.79
CA ALA A 86 -9.61 -3.07 -10.36
C ALA A 86 -10.71 -3.16 -11.44
N LYS A 87 -10.80 -2.16 -12.31
CA LYS A 87 -11.62 -2.13 -13.54
C LYS A 87 -10.98 -2.86 -14.72
N ARG A 88 -9.80 -3.49 -14.54
CA ARG A 88 -8.99 -4.15 -15.58
C ARG A 88 -8.48 -3.20 -16.67
N GLU A 89 -8.30 -1.93 -16.33
CA GLU A 89 -7.64 -0.96 -17.20
C GLU A 89 -6.11 -1.04 -17.07
N SER A 90 -5.40 -0.39 -17.99
CA SER A 90 -3.95 -0.19 -17.94
C SER A 90 -3.64 1.31 -17.78
N PRO A 91 -3.78 1.89 -16.57
CA PRO A 91 -3.46 3.29 -16.33
C PRO A 91 -1.97 3.57 -16.58
N GLN A 92 -1.67 4.83 -16.90
CA GLN A 92 -0.30 5.32 -16.81
C GLN A 92 0.16 5.21 -15.34
N PRO A 93 1.28 4.53 -15.04
CA PRO A 93 1.79 4.43 -13.67
C PRO A 93 2.03 5.81 -13.07
N VAL A 94 1.84 5.92 -11.75
CA VAL A 94 2.13 7.16 -11.03
C VAL A 94 3.62 7.49 -11.24
N PRO A 95 3.97 8.73 -11.62
CA PRO A 95 5.35 9.09 -11.90
C PRO A 95 6.30 8.73 -10.77
N THR A 96 7.38 8.02 -11.12
CA THR A 96 8.38 7.57 -10.14
C THR A 96 9.08 8.78 -9.50
N LEU A 97 9.04 8.84 -8.17
CA LEU A 97 9.80 9.79 -7.38
C LEU A 97 11.08 9.15 -6.88
N ASN A 98 12.22 9.79 -7.14
CA ASN A 98 13.53 9.30 -6.71
C ASN A 98 14.42 10.46 -6.27
N ASP A 99 14.87 10.43 -5.02
CA ASP A 99 15.87 11.33 -4.45
C ASP A 99 17.02 10.49 -3.90
N GLN A 100 18.21 10.65 -4.50
CA GLN A 100 19.44 9.98 -4.07
C GLN A 100 19.82 10.26 -2.60
N MET A 101 19.36 11.37 -2.03
CA MET A 101 19.57 11.75 -0.63
C MET A 101 18.49 11.22 0.31
N ALA A 102 17.42 10.60 -0.20
CA ALA A 102 16.36 10.03 0.64
C ALA A 102 16.92 8.97 1.58
N ARG A 103 17.80 8.09 1.07
CA ARG A 103 18.41 7.03 1.90
C ARG A 103 19.35 7.61 2.97
N PRO A 104 20.37 8.45 2.64
CA PRO A 104 21.21 9.10 3.65
C PRO A 104 20.42 9.82 4.75
N LYS A 105 19.33 10.54 4.39
CA LYS A 105 18.53 11.31 5.35
C LYS A 105 17.60 10.44 6.21
N TYR A 106 16.97 9.42 5.62
CA TYR A 106 15.80 8.79 6.23
C TYR A 106 15.93 7.29 6.49
N GLN A 107 16.98 6.60 6.03
CA GLN A 107 17.07 5.14 6.19
C GLN A 107 17.12 4.72 7.67
N ALA A 108 17.91 5.41 8.51
CA ALA A 108 17.98 5.11 9.94
C ALA A 108 16.62 5.32 10.63
N LYS A 109 15.93 6.43 10.32
CA LYS A 109 14.57 6.70 10.82
C LYS A 109 13.57 5.65 10.34
N SER A 110 13.63 5.28 9.06
CA SER A 110 12.79 4.23 8.45
C SER A 110 12.95 2.89 9.18
N ALA A 111 14.18 2.50 9.52
CA ALA A 111 14.46 1.30 10.29
C ALA A 111 13.82 1.35 11.69
N ILE A 112 13.99 2.45 12.43
CA ILE A 112 13.39 2.61 13.77
C ILE A 112 11.87 2.56 13.72
N LEU A 113 11.25 3.24 12.74
CA LEU A 113 9.80 3.21 12.56
C LEU A 113 9.30 1.81 12.25
N HIS A 114 10.00 1.09 11.36
CA HIS A 114 9.65 -0.28 11.04
C HIS A 114 9.86 -1.25 12.21
N ILE A 115 10.93 -1.09 13.01
CA ILE A 115 11.15 -1.86 14.25
C ILE A 115 9.96 -1.70 15.20
N LYS A 116 9.44 -0.47 15.37
CA LYS A 116 8.28 -0.19 16.22
C LYS A 116 7.01 -0.83 15.67
N GLU A 117 6.73 -0.69 14.37
CA GLU A 117 5.58 -1.31 13.72
C GLU A 117 5.60 -2.85 13.84
N THR A 118 6.78 -3.45 13.64
CA THR A 118 6.98 -4.91 13.73
C THR A 118 6.67 -5.47 15.12
N LYS A 119 6.71 -4.66 16.20
CA LYS A 119 6.28 -5.11 17.53
C LYS A 119 4.78 -5.44 17.62
N TYR A 120 3.98 -4.99 16.65
CA TYR A 120 2.54 -5.25 16.59
C TYR A 120 2.16 -6.42 15.65
N VAL A 121 3.16 -7.14 15.12
CA VAL A 121 2.92 -8.39 14.38
C VAL A 121 2.38 -9.45 15.33
N VAL A 122 1.32 -10.13 14.92
CA VAL A 122 0.70 -11.23 15.64
C VAL A 122 0.62 -12.43 14.70
N THR A 123 1.56 -13.37 14.87
CA THR A 123 1.65 -14.56 14.01
C THR A 123 0.34 -15.34 13.99
N GLY A 124 -0.12 -15.71 12.79
CA GLY A 124 -1.36 -16.46 12.58
C GLY A 124 -2.65 -15.64 12.67
N LYS A 125 -2.63 -14.41 13.21
CA LYS A 125 -3.83 -13.56 13.32
C LYS A 125 -4.30 -13.10 11.94
N ASN A 126 -5.56 -13.39 11.61
CA ASN A 126 -6.17 -12.93 10.36
C ASN A 126 -6.39 -11.42 10.35
N PRO A 127 -6.45 -10.79 9.16
CA PRO A 127 -6.74 -9.37 9.03
C PRO A 127 -8.09 -8.99 9.65
N GLN A 128 -8.19 -7.77 10.15
CA GLN A 128 -9.44 -7.21 10.67
C GLN A 128 -9.90 -6.03 9.83
N GLU A 129 -11.19 -6.02 9.48
CA GLU A 129 -11.79 -4.87 8.81
C GLU A 129 -11.86 -3.66 9.74
N LEU A 130 -11.57 -2.48 9.19
CA LEU A 130 -11.59 -1.22 9.93
C LEU A 130 -12.68 -0.31 9.38
N ARG A 131 -13.51 0.24 10.27
CA ARG A 131 -14.39 1.36 9.95
C ARG A 131 -13.60 2.66 10.06
N VAL A 132 -13.57 3.44 8.98
CA VAL A 132 -12.96 4.78 8.97
C VAL A 132 -14.02 5.77 9.46
N ALA A 133 -13.72 6.52 10.52
CA ALA A 133 -14.54 7.62 11.00
C ALA A 133 -14.02 8.94 10.39
N LEU A 134 -14.96 9.81 9.99
CA LEU A 134 -14.68 11.16 9.48
C LEU A 134 -14.68 12.17 10.62
#